data_AF-A0A2A4T7E0-F1
#
_entry.id   AF-A0A2A4T7E0-F1
#
_cell.length_a   1.000
_cell.length_b   1.000
_cell.length_c   1.000
_cell.angle_alpha   90.00
_cell.angle_beta   90.00
_cell.angle_gamma   90.00
#
_symmetry.space_group_name_H-M   'P 1'
#
loop_
_entity.id
_entity.type
_entity.pdbx_description
1 polymer ?
#
loop_
_entity_poly.entity_id
_entity_poly.type
_entity_poly.pdbx_seq_one_letter_code
_entity_poly.pdbx_strand_id
1 'polypeptide(L)'
;MPIAILTSLFLLINAHNPGYHSVAIAITPVEEVLEQKKIEVNTPASVQREVEEYFSDIPIMTRVAFCESSYRQHDKDGNVLRGKVDTRDVGVMQINERYHLDRAENLGLDIHSIEDNMLYARYLYNDQGLAPWKSSAKCWAKSPELALG
;
A
#
# COMPACT_ATOMS: atom_id res chain seq x y z
N MET A 1 76.12 -15.50 -1.59
CA MET A 1 75.06 -16.11 -0.76
C MET A 1 73.98 -16.65 -1.69
N PRO A 2 73.57 -17.91 -1.55
CA PRO A 2 72.85 -18.67 -2.57
C PRO A 2 71.34 -18.47 -2.58
N ILE A 3 70.77 -18.87 -3.71
CA ILE A 3 69.37 -18.89 -4.16
C ILE A 3 68.55 -19.94 -3.40
N ALA A 4 67.28 -19.64 -3.11
CA ALA A 4 66.27 -20.65 -2.80
C ALA A 4 64.95 -20.35 -3.53
N ILE A 5 64.65 -21.22 -4.50
CA ILE A 5 63.35 -21.44 -5.15
C ILE A 5 62.52 -22.39 -4.26
N LEU A 6 61.23 -22.53 -4.55
CA LEU A 6 60.23 -23.53 -4.10
C LEU A 6 59.17 -22.89 -3.16
N THR A 7 57.87 -23.13 -3.29
CA THR A 7 57.10 -24.07 -4.10
C THR A 7 55.63 -23.64 -4.08
N SER A 8 54.95 -23.84 -5.20
CA SER A 8 53.49 -23.80 -5.33
C SER A 8 52.84 -24.82 -4.39
N LEU A 9 51.95 -24.39 -3.49
CA LEU A 9 51.13 -25.30 -2.69
C LEU A 9 49.69 -25.27 -3.23
N PHE A 10 49.43 -26.18 -4.17
CA PHE A 10 48.08 -26.60 -4.53
C PHE A 10 47.49 -27.36 -3.34
N LEU A 11 46.48 -26.77 -2.68
CA LEU A 11 45.62 -27.49 -1.74
C LEU A 11 44.56 -28.24 -2.55
N LEU A 12 44.79 -29.54 -2.77
CA LEU A 12 43.77 -30.50 -3.17
C LEU A 12 42.94 -30.86 -1.94
N ILE A 13 41.68 -30.41 -1.88
CA ILE A 13 40.68 -31.00 -1.00
C ILE A 13 39.84 -31.94 -1.84
N ASN A 14 40.08 -33.25 -1.66
CA ASN A 14 39.14 -34.29 -2.05
C ASN A 14 38.04 -34.35 -0.99
N ALA A 15 36.81 -34.00 -1.35
CA ALA A 15 35.61 -34.37 -0.60
C ALA A 15 34.74 -35.27 -1.50
N HIS A 16 34.54 -36.50 -1.04
CA HIS A 16 33.59 -37.45 -1.61
C HIS A 16 32.14 -36.97 -1.40
N ASN A 17 31.34 -37.14 -2.46
CA ASN A 17 29.90 -36.90 -2.61
C ASN A 17 29.02 -37.34 -1.43
N PRO A 18 27.85 -36.69 -1.24
CA PRO A 18 26.65 -37.29 -1.83
C PRO A 18 25.86 -36.29 -2.67
N GLY A 19 25.21 -36.83 -3.71
CA GLY A 19 24.40 -36.14 -4.70
C GLY A 19 23.80 -34.81 -4.26
N TYR A 20 24.11 -33.77 -5.03
CA TYR A 20 23.17 -32.68 -5.24
C TYR A 20 21.86 -33.31 -5.71
N HIS A 21 20.94 -33.54 -4.77
CA HIS A 21 19.53 -33.67 -5.11
C HIS A 21 19.21 -32.41 -5.90
N SER A 22 18.88 -32.60 -7.17
CA SER A 22 18.19 -31.60 -7.97
C SER A 22 16.90 -31.28 -7.22
N VAL A 23 16.95 -30.30 -6.32
CA VAL A 23 15.75 -29.59 -5.92
C VAL A 23 15.28 -28.97 -7.22
N ALA A 24 14.26 -29.60 -7.82
CA ALA A 24 13.48 -28.97 -8.85
C ALA A 24 12.94 -27.69 -8.21
N ILE A 25 13.63 -26.57 -8.45
CA ILE A 25 13.07 -25.25 -8.18
C ILE A 25 11.86 -25.22 -9.11
N ALA A 26 10.68 -25.46 -8.54
CA ALA A 26 9.44 -25.18 -9.21
C ALA A 26 9.51 -23.69 -9.55
N ILE A 27 9.85 -23.40 -10.80
CA ILE A 27 9.87 -22.05 -11.34
C ILE A 27 8.40 -21.67 -11.42
N THR A 28 7.84 -21.16 -10.32
CA THR A 28 6.53 -20.53 -10.39
C THR A 28 6.63 -19.42 -11.43
N PRO A 29 5.69 -19.34 -12.38
CA PRO A 29 5.67 -18.27 -13.36
C PRO A 29 5.76 -16.92 -12.63
N VAL A 30 6.65 -16.03 -13.08
CA VAL A 30 6.80 -14.68 -12.51
C VAL A 30 5.46 -13.94 -12.47
N GLU A 31 4.58 -14.23 -13.43
CA GLU A 31 3.21 -13.72 -13.50
C GLU A 31 2.34 -14.16 -12.32
N GLU A 32 2.46 -15.40 -11.86
CA GLU A 32 1.75 -15.91 -10.67
C GLU A 32 2.26 -15.24 -9.39
N VAL A 33 3.58 -15.03 -9.30
CA VAL A 33 4.20 -14.34 -8.14
C VAL A 33 3.81 -12.86 -8.09
N LEU A 34 3.74 -12.19 -9.24
CA LEU A 34 3.29 -10.80 -9.33
C LEU A 34 1.82 -10.66 -8.96
N GLU A 35 0.97 -11.59 -9.40
CA GLU A 35 -0.45 -11.60 -9.04
C GLU A 35 -0.63 -11.87 -7.54
N GLN A 36 0.09 -12.84 -6.97
CA GLN A 36 0.08 -13.10 -5.53
C GLN A 36 0.48 -11.87 -4.71
N LYS A 37 1.58 -11.21 -5.11
CA LYS A 37 2.09 -9.99 -4.45
C LYS A 37 1.10 -8.84 -4.58
N LYS A 38 0.49 -8.68 -5.75
CA LYS A 38 -0.53 -7.64 -6.00
C LYS A 38 -1.77 -7.88 -5.16
N ILE A 39 -2.20 -9.13 -5.00
CA ILE A 39 -3.35 -9.49 -4.15
C ILE A 39 -3.03 -9.20 -2.69
N GLU A 40 -1.84 -9.58 -2.19
CA GLU A 40 -1.41 -9.31 -0.81
C GLU A 40 -1.44 -7.81 -0.47
N VAL A 41 -0.94 -6.97 -1.39
CA VAL A 41 -0.88 -5.51 -1.29
C VAL A 41 -2.25 -4.82 -1.42
N ASN A 42 -3.28 -5.52 -1.92
CA ASN A 42 -4.64 -4.95 -2.09
C ASN A 42 -5.67 -5.48 -1.08
N THR A 43 -5.24 -6.27 -0.09
CA THR A 43 -6.16 -6.73 0.96
C THR A 43 -6.57 -5.57 1.89
N PRO A 44 -7.80 -5.57 2.45
CA PRO A 44 -8.19 -4.55 3.41
C PRO A 44 -7.24 -4.40 4.60
N ALA A 45 -6.63 -5.50 5.04
CA ALA A 45 -5.64 -5.47 6.13
C ALA A 45 -4.31 -4.81 5.73
N SER A 46 -3.88 -4.92 4.46
CA SER A 46 -2.70 -4.20 3.97
C SER A 46 -2.97 -2.70 3.83
N VAL A 47 -4.11 -2.34 3.23
CA VAL A 47 -4.54 -0.95 3.07
C VAL A 47 -4.76 -0.29 4.43
N GLN A 48 -5.34 -1.01 5.40
CA GLN A 48 -5.48 -0.50 6.77
C GLN A 48 -4.14 -0.11 7.38
N ARG A 49 -3.11 -0.98 7.26
CA ARG A 49 -1.77 -0.68 7.78
C ARG A 49 -1.16 0.55 7.11
N GLU A 50 -1.31 0.67 5.80
CA GLU A 50 -0.80 1.81 5.05
C GLU A 50 -1.49 3.13 5.47
N VAL A 51 -2.82 3.09 5.63
CA VAL A 51 -3.60 4.23 6.15
C VAL A 51 -3.19 4.59 7.57
N GLU A 52 -3.05 3.61 8.47
CA GLU A 52 -2.64 3.81 9.87
C GLU A 52 -1.23 4.40 9.98
N GLU A 53 -0.30 3.95 9.14
CA GLU A 53 1.06 4.49 9.07
C GLU A 53 1.04 5.92 8.53
N TYR A 54 0.36 6.14 7.40
CA TYR A 54 0.32 7.43 6.72
C TYR A 54 -0.38 8.53 7.55
N PHE A 55 -1.45 8.19 8.27
CA PHE A 55 -2.23 9.11 9.12
C PHE A 55 -1.95 8.92 10.62
N SER A 56 -0.78 8.41 10.99
CA SER A 56 -0.39 8.19 12.39
C SER A 56 -0.44 9.47 13.26
N ASP A 57 -0.27 10.64 12.64
CA ASP A 57 -0.38 11.97 13.26
C ASP A 57 -1.83 12.54 13.27
N ILE A 58 -2.75 11.95 12.50
CA ILE A 58 -4.15 12.37 12.39
C ILE A 58 -5.08 11.14 12.50
N PRO A 59 -5.19 10.49 13.68
CA PRO A 59 -5.92 9.21 13.82
C PRO A 59 -7.39 9.24 13.37
N ILE A 60 -8.03 10.41 13.42
CA ILE A 60 -9.40 10.57 12.92
C ILE A 60 -9.51 10.30 11.41
N MET A 61 -8.45 10.53 10.62
CA MET A 61 -8.43 10.23 9.19
C MET A 61 -8.39 8.71 8.91
N THR A 62 -7.74 7.94 9.77
CA THR A 62 -7.83 6.46 9.74
C THR A 62 -9.28 6.00 9.94
N ARG A 63 -9.99 6.64 10.88
CA ARG A 63 -11.41 6.35 11.11
C ARG A 63 -12.28 6.74 9.92
N VAL A 64 -11.99 7.87 9.27
CA VAL A 64 -12.66 8.29 8.02
C VAL A 64 -12.46 7.24 6.93
N ALA A 65 -11.23 6.79 6.68
CA ALA A 65 -10.94 5.75 5.68
C ALA A 65 -11.75 4.46 5.90
N PHE A 66 -11.88 4.01 7.15
CA PHE A 66 -12.74 2.88 7.48
C PHE A 66 -14.21 3.15 7.11
N CYS A 67 -14.72 4.33 7.44
CA CYS A 67 -16.11 4.69 7.23
C CYS A 67 -16.45 4.86 5.74
N GLU A 68 -15.49 5.34 4.95
CA GLU A 68 -15.65 5.58 3.52
C GLU A 68 -15.56 4.28 2.70
N SER A 69 -14.53 3.47 2.94
CA SER A 69 -14.23 2.32 2.07
C SER A 69 -14.14 0.98 2.79
N SER A 70 -14.06 1.00 4.13
CA SER A 70 -13.60 -0.13 4.95
C SER A 70 -12.20 -0.58 4.54
N TYR A 71 -11.30 0.39 4.37
CA TYR A 71 -9.90 0.20 3.96
C TYR A 71 -9.77 -0.50 2.60
N ARG A 72 -10.52 -0.08 1.60
CA ARG A 72 -10.44 -0.65 0.25
C ARG A 72 -10.06 0.42 -0.75
N GLN A 73 -8.94 0.22 -1.44
CA GLN A 73 -8.59 1.03 -2.61
C GLN A 73 -9.22 0.48 -3.89
N HIS A 74 -9.30 -0.85 -4.02
CA HIS A 74 -9.79 -1.54 -5.20
C HIS A 74 -11.01 -2.41 -4.89
N ASP A 75 -11.81 -2.71 -5.91
CA ASP A 75 -12.86 -3.72 -5.86
C ASP A 75 -12.31 -5.14 -6.04
N LYS A 76 -13.21 -6.13 -6.03
CA LYS A 76 -12.84 -7.55 -6.16
C LYS A 76 -12.20 -7.91 -7.50
N ASP A 77 -12.39 -7.08 -8.52
CA ASP A 77 -11.89 -7.29 -9.87
C ASP A 77 -10.59 -6.47 -10.10
N GLY A 78 -10.10 -5.78 -9.07
CA GLY A 78 -8.88 -4.98 -9.10
C GLY A 78 -9.06 -3.58 -9.69
N ASN A 79 -10.29 -3.15 -9.98
CA ASN A 79 -10.56 -1.78 -10.41
C ASN A 79 -10.59 -0.85 -9.20
N VAL A 80 -10.32 0.44 -9.40
CA VAL A 80 -10.45 1.45 -8.34
C VAL A 80 -11.84 1.38 -7.73
N LEU A 81 -11.91 1.36 -6.40
CA LEU A 81 -13.16 1.31 -5.66
C LEU A 81 -13.99 2.55 -6.00
N ARG A 82 -15.25 2.33 -6.38
CA ARG A 82 -16.24 3.35 -6.71
C ARG A 82 -17.33 3.38 -5.64
N GLY A 83 -17.77 4.58 -5.27
CA GLY A 83 -18.87 4.77 -4.33
C GLY A 83 -20.17 4.16 -4.80
N LYS A 84 -20.99 3.68 -3.86
CA LYS A 84 -22.29 3.06 -4.14
C LYS A 84 -23.37 4.08 -4.48
N VAL A 85 -23.31 5.27 -3.88
CA VAL A 85 -24.29 6.34 -4.04
C VAL A 85 -23.87 7.30 -5.14
N ASP A 86 -22.60 7.73 -5.13
CA ASP A 86 -21.99 8.49 -6.21
C ASP A 86 -20.77 7.72 -6.71
N THR A 87 -20.81 7.29 -7.97
CA THR A 87 -19.73 6.51 -8.60
C THR A 87 -18.46 7.35 -8.84
N ARG A 88 -18.53 8.66 -8.60
CA ARG A 88 -17.37 9.56 -8.67
C ARG A 88 -16.57 9.58 -7.38
N ASP A 89 -17.07 8.99 -6.30
CA ASP A 89 -16.29 8.80 -5.08
C ASP A 89 -15.30 7.64 -5.29
N VAL A 90 -13.99 7.92 -5.23
CA VAL A 90 -12.95 6.94 -5.58
C VAL A 90 -11.97 6.62 -4.46
N GLY A 91 -11.56 5.35 -4.42
CA GLY A 91 -10.46 4.86 -3.59
C GLY A 91 -10.77 4.83 -2.09
N VAL A 92 -9.72 4.67 -1.31
CA VAL A 92 -9.78 4.42 0.14
C VAL A 92 -10.40 5.57 0.93
N MET A 93 -10.22 6.80 0.47
CA MET A 93 -10.76 8.02 1.07
C MET A 93 -12.05 8.51 0.40
N GLN A 94 -12.57 7.79 -0.60
CA GLN A 94 -13.80 8.13 -1.35
C GLN A 94 -13.82 9.60 -1.82
N ILE A 95 -12.72 10.06 -2.44
CA ILE A 95 -12.61 11.42 -2.96
C ILE A 95 -13.50 11.57 -4.20
N ASN A 96 -14.36 12.58 -4.22
CA ASN A 96 -15.28 12.79 -5.34
C ASN A 96 -14.59 13.46 -6.54
N GLU A 97 -14.47 12.75 -7.66
CA GLU A 97 -13.82 13.22 -8.89
C GLU A 97 -14.38 14.57 -9.38
N ARG A 98 -15.71 14.80 -9.28
CA ARG A 98 -16.34 16.02 -9.79
C ARG A 98 -15.77 17.29 -9.14
N TYR A 99 -15.45 17.23 -7.85
CA TYR A 99 -15.03 18.41 -7.09
C TYR A 99 -13.52 18.52 -6.96
N HIS A 100 -12.80 17.43 -7.22
CA HIS A 100 -11.43 17.30 -6.76
C HIS A 100 -10.45 16.79 -7.80
N LEU A 101 -10.89 16.16 -8.89
CA LEU A 101 -10.00 15.60 -9.90
C LEU A 101 -9.11 16.68 -10.52
N ASP A 102 -9.71 17.73 -11.10
CA ASP A 102 -8.98 18.82 -11.73
C ASP A 102 -7.96 19.47 -10.77
N ARG A 103 -8.31 19.61 -9.48
CA ARG A 103 -7.39 20.19 -8.49
C ARG A 103 -6.26 19.23 -8.14
N ALA A 104 -6.54 17.94 -7.98
CA ALA A 104 -5.52 16.93 -7.71
C ALA A 104 -4.52 16.83 -8.88
N GLU A 105 -5.01 16.80 -10.12
CA GLU A 105 -4.18 16.76 -11.33
C GLU A 105 -3.28 18.00 -11.45
N ASN A 106 -3.80 19.19 -11.12
CA ASN A 106 -2.99 20.42 -11.08
C ASN A 106 -1.91 20.41 -9.99
N LEU A 107 -2.06 19.57 -8.96
CA LEU A 107 -1.03 19.32 -7.94
C LEU A 107 -0.09 18.17 -8.34
N GLY A 108 -0.31 17.52 -9.49
CA GLY A 108 0.45 16.38 -9.96
C GLY A 108 0.10 15.06 -9.27
N LEU A 109 -1.12 14.94 -8.73
CA LEU A 109 -1.59 13.79 -7.96
C LEU A 109 -2.62 12.96 -8.74
N ASP A 110 -2.52 11.64 -8.63
CA ASP A 110 -3.49 10.67 -9.15
C ASP A 110 -4.34 10.07 -8.02
N ILE A 111 -5.54 10.63 -7.79
CA ILE A 111 -6.47 10.17 -6.75
C ILE A 111 -6.99 8.72 -6.94
N HIS A 112 -6.67 8.08 -8.06
CA HIS A 112 -6.96 6.66 -8.30
C HIS A 112 -5.89 5.71 -7.74
N SER A 113 -4.70 6.20 -7.42
CA SER A 113 -3.67 5.46 -6.68
C SER A 113 -3.90 5.54 -5.17
N ILE A 114 -3.42 4.57 -4.39
CA ILE A 114 -3.59 4.59 -2.93
C ILE A 114 -2.83 5.75 -2.27
N GLU A 115 -1.58 5.96 -2.67
CA GLU A 115 -0.68 6.98 -2.11
C GLU A 115 -1.24 8.39 -2.32
N ASP A 116 -1.58 8.74 -3.56
CA ASP A 116 -2.07 10.07 -3.89
C ASP A 116 -3.51 10.29 -3.43
N ASN A 117 -4.32 9.23 -3.29
CA ASN A 117 -5.65 9.33 -2.67
C ASN A 117 -5.52 9.75 -1.20
N MET A 118 -4.59 9.17 -0.45
CA MET A 118 -4.32 9.57 0.94
C MET A 118 -3.66 10.96 1.02
N LEU A 119 -2.73 11.26 0.12
CA LEU A 119 -2.07 12.57 0.07
C LEU A 119 -3.05 13.71 -0.24
N TYR A 120 -3.94 13.51 -1.20
CA TYR A 120 -4.97 14.49 -1.50
C TYR A 120 -6.00 14.60 -0.37
N ALA A 121 -6.35 13.49 0.30
CA ALA A 121 -7.20 13.55 1.49
C ALA A 121 -6.55 14.32 2.64
N ARG A 122 -5.25 14.19 2.87
CA ARG A 122 -4.50 15.03 3.82
C ARG A 122 -4.57 16.50 3.43
N TYR A 123 -4.38 16.81 2.14
CA TYR A 123 -4.51 18.17 1.63
C TYR A 123 -5.92 18.75 1.94
N LEU A 124 -6.98 17.99 1.65
CA LEU A 124 -8.36 18.39 1.96
C LEU A 124 -8.58 18.59 3.47
N TYR A 125 -8.05 17.70 4.30
CA TYR A 125 -8.16 17.83 5.75
C TYR A 125 -7.48 19.10 6.28
N ASN A 126 -6.30 19.43 5.76
CA ASN A 126 -5.59 20.65 6.15
C ASN A 126 -6.33 21.93 5.73
N ASP A 127 -7.03 21.89 4.60
CA ASP A 127 -7.80 23.02 4.04
C ASP A 127 -9.20 23.16 4.68
N GLN A 128 -9.89 22.04 4.94
CA GLN A 128 -11.33 22.01 5.22
C GLN A 128 -11.71 21.16 6.45
N GLY A 129 -10.74 20.55 7.12
CA GLY A 129 -10.98 19.58 8.19
C GLY A 129 -11.81 18.39 7.68
N LEU A 130 -12.83 18.02 8.46
CA LEU A 130 -13.68 16.85 8.17
C LEU A 130 -14.89 17.16 7.27
N ALA A 131 -15.02 18.40 6.77
CA ALA A 131 -16.19 18.80 5.98
C ALA A 131 -16.42 17.95 4.72
N PRO A 132 -15.38 17.52 3.96
CA PRO A 132 -15.58 16.67 2.77
C PRO A 132 -16.25 15.32 3.07
N TRP A 133 -16.03 14.76 4.26
CA TRP A 133 -16.56 13.46 4.70
C TRP A 133 -17.77 13.57 5.63
N LYS A 134 -18.49 14.69 5.58
CA LYS A 134 -19.67 14.93 6.43
C LYS A 134 -20.78 13.88 6.24
N SER A 135 -20.91 13.29 5.05
CA SER A 135 -21.89 12.24 4.75
C SER A 135 -21.73 11.01 5.64
N SER A 136 -20.49 10.66 6.00
CA SER A 136 -20.14 9.52 6.84
C SER A 136 -19.94 9.90 8.32
N ALA A 137 -20.28 11.13 8.74
CA ALA A 137 -20.06 11.62 10.10
C ALA A 137 -20.64 10.74 11.20
N LYS A 138 -21.79 10.12 10.98
CA LYS A 138 -22.39 9.18 11.93
C LYS A 138 -21.51 7.96 12.24
N CYS A 139 -20.58 7.62 11.33
CA CYS A 139 -19.64 6.54 11.49
C CYS A 139 -18.36 7.00 12.23
N TRP A 140 -17.72 8.09 11.78
CA TRP A 140 -16.44 8.52 12.36
C TRP A 140 -16.55 9.37 13.62
N ALA A 141 -17.68 10.07 13.85
CA ALA A 141 -17.89 10.89 15.06
C ALA A 141 -18.03 10.05 16.35
N LYS A 142 -18.06 8.72 16.24
CA LYS A 142 -18.02 7.81 17.38
C LYS A 142 -16.60 7.56 17.90
N SER A 143 -15.57 8.13 17.26
CA SER A 143 -14.17 7.90 17.66
C SER A 143 -13.84 8.65 18.95
N PRO A 144 -13.22 8.00 19.94
CA PRO A 144 -12.84 8.63 21.20
C PRO A 144 -11.78 9.74 21.03
N GLU A 145 -11.02 9.78 19.93
CA GLU A 145 -10.03 10.86 19.70
C GLU A 145 -10.66 12.26 19.59
N LEU A 146 -11.91 12.38 19.17
CA LEU A 146 -12.64 13.66 19.10
C LEU A 146 -13.23 14.08 20.46
N ALA A 147 -13.23 13.21 21.47
CA ALA A 147 -13.78 13.49 22.80
C ALA A 147 -12.77 14.20 23.74
N LEU A 148 -11.53 14.40 23.27
CA LEU A 148 -10.44 15.01 24.04
C LEU A 148 -10.05 16.42 23.53
N GLY A 149 -10.81 16.99 22.60
CA GLY A 149 -10.62 18.35 22.06
C GLY A 149 -11.58 19.38 22.66
#